data_AF-A0A443N6A9-F1
#
_entry.id   AF-A0A443N6A9-F1
#
_cell.length_a   1.000
_cell.length_b   1.000
_cell.length_c   1.000
_cell.angle_alpha   90.00
_cell.angle_beta   90.00
_cell.angle_gamma   90.00
#
_symmetry.space_group_name_H-M   'P 1'
#
loop_
_entity.id
_entity.type
_entity.pdbx_description
1 polymer ?
#
loop_
_entity_poly.entity_id
_entity_poly.type
_entity_poly.pdbx_seq_one_letter_code
_entity_poly.pdbx_strand_id
1 'polypeptide(L)'
;MMREVVVAACHLAVERSALLAGAGIGAILKKIGRHESKQRTVVAVDGGLYDHYRLYRESLHDSMTEMLGSEVADNVIIEHSNDRTAIGAALLSASHSQ
;
A
#
# COMPACT_ATOMS: atom_id res chain seq x y z
N MET A 1 12.04 23.24 -20.87
CA MET A 1 12.65 23.72 -19.62
C MET A 1 11.67 23.77 -18.44
N MET A 2 10.76 24.75 -18.31
CA MET A 2 9.88 24.83 -17.12
C MET A 2 8.98 23.60 -16.91
N ARG A 3 8.37 23.08 -18.00
CA ARG A 3 7.52 21.87 -17.93
C ARG A 3 8.28 20.64 -17.44
N GLU A 4 9.52 20.45 -17.86
CA GLU A 4 10.35 19.29 -17.47
C GLU A 4 10.69 19.35 -15.98
N VAL A 5 11.02 20.54 -15.46
CA VAL A 5 11.29 20.75 -14.04
C VAL A 5 10.04 20.44 -13.20
N VAL A 6 8.86 20.89 -13.63
CA VAL A 6 7.60 20.59 -12.92
C VAL A 6 7.32 19.10 -12.92
N VAL A 7 7.46 18.41 -14.06
CA VAL A 7 7.26 16.96 -14.14
C VAL A 7 8.23 16.21 -13.22
N ALA A 8 9.50 16.60 -13.21
CA ALA A 8 10.51 15.99 -12.35
C ALA A 8 10.20 16.20 -10.86
N ALA A 9 9.79 17.41 -10.47
CA ALA A 9 9.42 17.71 -9.09
C ALA A 9 8.18 16.91 -8.64
N CYS A 10 7.14 16.81 -9.48
CA CYS A 10 5.98 15.98 -9.21
C CYS A 10 6.35 14.50 -9.09
N HIS A 11 7.21 14.00 -9.98
CA HIS A 11 7.66 12.61 -9.93
C HIS A 11 8.40 12.30 -8.62
N LEU A 12 9.36 13.16 -8.23
CA LEU A 12 10.09 13.00 -6.97
C LEU A 12 9.18 13.06 -5.74
N ALA A 13 8.17 13.94 -5.76
CA ALA A 13 7.20 14.02 -4.67
C ALA A 13 6.35 12.75 -4.54
N VAL A 14 5.92 12.19 -5.67
CA VAL A 14 5.12 10.94 -5.73
C VAL A 14 5.96 9.72 -5.36
N GLU A 15 7.20 9.64 -5.83
CA GLU A 15 8.12 8.55 -5.49
C GLU A 15 8.41 8.54 -3.99
N ARG A 16 8.75 9.70 -3.42
CA ARG A 16 9.00 9.81 -1.97
C ARG A 16 7.78 9.44 -1.14
N SER A 17 6.58 9.85 -1.54
CA SER A 17 5.37 9.50 -0.80
C SER A 17 5.07 8.01 -0.88
N ALA A 18 5.32 7.36 -2.02
CA ALA A 18 5.18 5.91 -2.19
C ALA A 18 6.11 5.11 -1.28
N LEU A 19 7.40 5.50 -1.23
CA LEU A 19 8.39 4.86 -0.37
C LEU A 19 8.01 4.99 1.11
N LEU A 20 7.60 6.18 1.55
CA LEU A 20 7.17 6.38 2.94
C LEU A 20 5.89 5.60 3.28
N ALA A 21 4.95 5.49 2.35
CA ALA A 21 3.75 4.69 2.52
C ALA A 21 4.07 3.20 2.63
N GLY A 22 4.94 2.68 1.75
CA GLY A 22 5.44 1.30 1.82
C GLY A 22 6.11 1.02 3.16
N ALA A 23 6.93 1.95 3.64
CA ALA A 23 7.57 1.84 4.94
C ALA A 23 6.57 1.84 6.11
N GLY A 24 5.52 2.65 6.03
CA GLY A 24 4.42 2.65 6.98
C GLY A 24 3.70 1.29 7.04
N ILE A 25 3.43 0.68 5.89
CA ILE A 25 2.84 -0.67 5.81
C ILE A 25 3.79 -1.70 6.43
N GLY A 26 5.08 -1.67 6.09
CA GLY A 26 6.10 -2.53 6.69
C GLY A 26 6.15 -2.41 8.22
N ALA A 27 6.04 -1.19 8.74
CA ALA A 27 5.99 -0.95 10.19
C ALA A 27 4.71 -1.52 10.84
N ILE A 28 3.56 -1.44 10.18
CA ILE A 28 2.31 -2.08 10.64
C ILE A 28 2.49 -3.59 10.69
N LEU A 29 3.02 -4.20 9.61
CA LEU A 29 3.29 -5.64 9.54
C LEU A 29 4.24 -6.08 10.66
N LYS A 30 5.27 -5.28 10.96
CA LYS A 30 6.13 -5.52 12.12
C LYS A 30 5.36 -5.47 13.43
N LYS A 31 4.51 -4.45 13.61
CA LYS A 31 3.70 -4.26 14.82
C LYS A 31 2.74 -5.42 15.09
N ILE A 32 2.16 -6.02 14.05
CA ILE A 32 1.24 -7.16 14.17
C ILE A 32 1.94 -8.53 14.09
N GLY A 33 3.28 -8.56 14.14
CA GLY A 33 4.07 -9.80 14.16
C GLY A 33 4.12 -10.56 12.83
N ARG A 34 3.92 -9.87 11.70
CA ARG A 34 3.90 -10.46 10.35
C ARG A 34 5.19 -10.26 9.55
N HIS A 35 6.12 -9.44 10.04
CA HIS A 35 7.39 -9.14 9.35
C HIS A 35 8.38 -10.31 9.20
N GLU A 36 8.19 -11.41 9.94
CA GLU A 36 9.00 -12.63 9.82
C GLU A 36 8.13 -13.85 9.46
N SER A 37 6.83 -13.62 9.24
CA SER A 37 5.85 -14.68 9.04
C SER A 37 5.74 -15.01 7.56
N LYS A 38 5.82 -16.31 7.22
CA LYS A 38 5.49 -16.81 5.88
C LYS A 38 3.98 -16.97 5.65
N GLN A 39 3.16 -16.52 6.60
CA GLN A 39 1.72 -16.56 6.44
C GLN A 39 1.29 -15.48 5.46
N ARG A 40 0.48 -15.88 4.47
CA ARG A 40 -0.16 -14.98 3.52
C ARG A 40 -0.84 -13.83 4.27
N THR A 41 -0.38 -12.61 4.00
CA THR A 41 -0.92 -11.38 4.58
C THR A 41 -1.45 -10.52 3.44
N VAL A 42 -2.67 -9.99 3.59
CA VAL A 42 -3.29 -9.13 2.58
C VAL A 42 -3.41 -7.73 3.15
N VAL A 43 -2.96 -6.75 2.37
CA VAL A 43 -3.11 -5.32 2.67
C VAL A 43 -4.09 -4.76 1.64
N ALA A 44 -5.29 -4.40 2.08
CA ALA A 44 -6.26 -3.73 1.23
C ALA A 44 -5.86 -2.26 1.07
N VAL A 45 -5.68 -1.80 -0.17
CA VAL A 45 -5.37 -0.40 -0.50
C VAL A 45 -6.44 0.16 -1.41
N ASP A 46 -6.88 1.37 -1.11
CA ASP A 46 -7.85 2.14 -1.88
C ASP A 46 -7.31 3.56 -2.09
N GLY A 47 -7.63 4.17 -3.23
CA GLY A 47 -7.29 5.54 -3.56
C GLY A 47 -6.60 5.71 -4.91
N GLY A 48 -7.06 6.72 -5.67
CA GLY A 48 -6.68 6.93 -7.07
C GLY A 48 -5.18 7.06 -7.38
N LEU A 49 -4.34 7.40 -6.40
CA LEU A 49 -2.89 7.42 -6.59
C LEU A 49 -2.33 6.00 -6.74
N TYR A 50 -2.76 5.07 -5.89
CA TYR A 50 -2.43 3.65 -6.04
C TYR A 50 -3.07 3.09 -7.32
N ASP A 51 -4.28 3.52 -7.67
CA ASP A 51 -5.05 2.92 -8.78
C ASP A 51 -4.50 3.32 -10.15
N HIS A 52 -4.17 4.59 -10.31
CA HIS A 52 -3.87 5.17 -11.62
C HIS A 52 -2.38 5.47 -11.83
N TYR A 53 -1.58 5.52 -10.77
CA TYR A 53 -0.15 5.84 -10.89
C TYR A 53 0.71 4.59 -10.74
N ARG A 54 1.11 3.99 -11.86
CA ARG A 54 1.93 2.76 -11.89
C ARG A 54 3.23 2.87 -11.08
N LEU A 55 4.01 3.94 -11.29
CA LEU A 55 5.29 4.13 -10.57
C LEU A 55 5.09 4.26 -9.06
N TYR A 56 3.94 4.78 -8.61
CA TYR A 56 3.61 4.83 -7.19
C TYR A 56 3.44 3.41 -6.61
N ARG A 57 2.72 2.53 -7.31
CA ARG A 57 2.57 1.13 -6.89
C ARG A 57 3.91 0.40 -6.85
N GLU A 58 4.72 0.56 -7.89
CA GLU A 58 6.05 -0.05 -7.99
C GLU A 58 6.94 0.42 -6.83
N SER A 59 7.07 1.74 -6.63
CA SER A 59 7.89 2.31 -5.55
C SER A 59 7.40 1.88 -4.16
N LEU A 60 6.08 1.80 -3.94
CA LEU A 60 5.51 1.33 -2.69
C LEU A 60 5.86 -0.14 -2.43
N HIS A 61 5.73 -0.99 -3.44
CA HIS A 61 6.06 -2.41 -3.37
C HIS A 61 7.56 -2.64 -3.13
N ASP A 62 8.41 -1.88 -3.82
CA ASP A 62 9.86 -1.94 -3.69
C ASP A 62 10.29 -1.57 -2.26
N SER A 63 9.72 -0.50 -1.71
CA SER A 63 9.99 -0.10 -0.31
C SER A 63 9.59 -1.17 0.70
N MET A 64 8.44 -1.83 0.50
CA MET A 64 8.05 -2.94 1.37
C MET A 64 9.00 -4.14 1.23
N THR A 65 9.41 -4.45 0.00
CA THR A 65 10.33 -5.56 -0.28
C THR A 65 11.69 -5.32 0.37
N GLU A 66 12.19 -4.09 0.31
CA GLU A 66 13.42 -3.68 0.99
C GLU A 66 13.30 -3.83 2.51
N MET A 67 12.15 -3.47 3.10
CA MET A 67 11.96 -3.52 4.55
C MET A 67 11.69 -4.92 5.11
N LEU A 68 11.01 -5.78 4.37
CA LEU A 68 10.60 -7.11 4.82
C LEU A 68 11.56 -8.22 4.37
N GLY A 69 12.36 -7.95 3.34
CA GLY A 69 13.11 -8.98 2.62
C GLY A 69 12.22 -9.73 1.62
N SER A 70 12.81 -10.22 0.53
CA SER A 70 12.09 -10.83 -0.58
C SER A 70 11.22 -12.03 -0.17
N GLU A 71 11.72 -12.88 0.73
CA GLU A 71 11.01 -14.09 1.16
C GLU A 71 9.69 -13.80 1.90
N VAL A 72 9.66 -12.74 2.71
CA VAL A 72 8.45 -12.33 3.43
C VAL A 72 7.55 -11.48 2.53
N ALA A 73 8.14 -10.60 1.72
CA ALA A 73 7.42 -9.73 0.80
C ALA A 73 6.55 -10.51 -0.21
N ASP A 74 7.03 -11.66 -0.71
CA ASP A 74 6.26 -12.55 -1.60
C ASP A 74 4.97 -13.08 -0.96
N ASN A 75 4.88 -13.09 0.38
CA ASN A 75 3.70 -13.50 1.12
C ASN A 75 2.76 -12.32 1.46
N VAL A 76 3.15 -11.08 1.14
CA VAL A 76 2.35 -9.87 1.36
C VAL A 76 1.70 -9.43 0.05
N ILE A 77 0.38 -9.52 -0.01
CA ILE A 77 -0.37 -9.20 -1.22
C ILE A 77 -1.08 -7.86 -1.00
N ILE A 78 -0.77 -6.89 -1.85
CA ILE A 78 -1.49 -5.62 -1.87
C ILE A 78 -2.70 -5.78 -2.78
N GLU A 79 -3.87 -5.88 -2.16
CA GLU A 79 -5.13 -6.05 -2.87
C GLU A 79 -5.77 -4.69 -3.09
N HIS A 80 -6.00 -4.35 -4.35
CA HIS A 80 -6.71 -3.14 -4.70
C HIS A 80 -8.19 -3.23 -4.30
N SER A 81 -8.69 -2.17 -3.66
CA SER A 81 -9.95 -2.14 -2.92
C SER A 81 -10.90 -1.04 -3.35
N ASN A 82 -11.25 -1.02 -4.64
CA ASN A 82 -12.29 -0.14 -5.15
C ASN A 82 -13.61 -0.29 -4.37
N ASP A 83 -14.08 0.83 -3.81
CA ASP A 83 -15.44 1.03 -3.28
C ASP A 83 -15.86 0.11 -2.12
N ARG A 84 -14.92 -0.51 -1.41
CA ARG A 84 -15.25 -1.43 -0.29
C ARG A 84 -15.58 -0.72 1.02
N THR A 85 -15.46 0.61 1.10
CA THR A 85 -15.84 1.38 2.29
C THR A 85 -17.34 1.26 2.59
N ALA A 86 -18.20 1.40 1.57
CA ALA A 86 -19.65 1.28 1.74
C ALA A 86 -20.08 -0.15 2.10
N ILE A 87 -19.51 -1.14 1.42
CA ILE A 87 -19.76 -2.56 1.71
C ILE A 87 -19.27 -2.93 3.12
N GLY A 88 -18.07 -2.47 3.49
CA GLY A 88 -17.50 -2.68 4.82
C GLY A 88 -18.39 -2.10 5.92
N ALA A 89 -18.89 -0.88 5.73
CA ALA A 89 -19.84 -0.26 6.65
C ALA A 89 -21.14 -1.07 6.77
N ALA A 90 -21.68 -1.57 5.66
CA ALA A 90 -22.88 -2.42 5.67
C ALA A 90 -22.64 -3.75 6.40
N LEU A 91 -21.50 -4.42 6.17
CA LEU A 91 -21.13 -5.65 6.86
C LEU A 91 -20.94 -5.44 8.37
N LEU A 92 -20.34 -4.32 8.75
CA LEU A 92 -20.23 -3.94 10.16
C LEU A 92 -21.61 -3.72 10.78
N SER A 93 -22.51 -3.01 10.09
CA SER A 93 -23.89 -2.80 10.57
C SER A 93 -24.67 -4.11 10.71
N ALA A 94 -24.56 -5.03 9.74
CA ALA A 94 -25.21 -6.33 9.78
C ALA A 94 -24.68 -7.20 10.94
N SER A 95 -23.40 -7.10 11.26
CA SER A 95 -22.79 -7.84 12.38
C SER A 95 -23.22 -7.31 13.75
N HIS A 96 -23.85 -6.13 13.81
CA HIS A 96 -24.36 -5.49 15.02
C HIS A 96 -25.89 -5.30 15.00
N SER A 97 -26.61 -5.99 14.09
CA SER A 97 -28.07 -5.97 14.11
C SER A 97 -28.60 -6.76 15.30
N GLN A 98 -29.56 -6.18 16.03
CA GLN A 98 -30.30 -6.89 17.08
C GLN A 98 -31.27 -7.93 16.50
#